data_AF-A0A0H5P951-F1
#
_entry.id   AF-A0A0H5P951-F1
#
_cell.length_a   1.000
_cell.length_b   1.000
_cell.length_c   1.000
_cell.angle_alpha   90.00
_cell.angle_beta   90.00
_cell.angle_gamma   90.00
#
_symmetry.space_group_name_H-M   'P 1'
#
loop_
_entity.id
_entity.type
_entity.pdbx_description
1 polymer ?
#
loop_
_entity_poly.entity_id
_entity_poly.type
_entity_poly.pdbx_seq_one_letter_code
_entity_poly.pdbx_strand_id
1 'polypeptide(L)'
;MRELKIAMEPSAIERRVAADRSAARDRTAESELRLAASLCELAKALLETRTNGALRDRTAEAIAPAQEAVGIRLHWLTHGHVTARHAGDVQEALRVFEQATRQTGHRELAVSTIRNACHAYRQVAQAYPAVAGTCADGLGKCGVWLGRLDQNAAVAATEDAARIRAELAAAHPELAGKYLASLSTLLRTLMVGRSRKLAVSMYRERYASFTPTGLQIRLRACGIRDLDLTPKSLRALTELDCRTLEQAARLTQQQILRKTSGDLSTVEEINWRLALVGLRPLAPGEDPEPPAMPVEIGPTFGALGVRCPDRDAIAQVKAAIVAAYAMDDARPVDAAGYGGEGTDWTIGAATPNPATALGDDIVIVDLSYGGWITVMSLNWELAPVGRHPLALRLSQQWPVVSVTATDNQAYELCRYEGGKPTQYAAMGRPPGTSTLDQPLAPLDFGWLAAYGASFATENKLRVAFGNTQSFANLTYLPNSGIRQVRKTAPLLDHDHVLYFRTDAP
;
A
#
# COMPACT_ATOMS: atom_id res chain seq x y z
N MET A 1 22.20 -9.08 22.31
CA MET A 1 21.76 -9.01 23.71
C MET A 1 20.44 -8.27 23.77
N ARG A 2 19.33 -8.97 24.04
CA ARG A 2 18.05 -8.33 24.35
C ARG A 2 18.13 -7.90 25.81
N GLU A 3 18.00 -6.60 26.07
CA GLU A 3 17.80 -6.10 27.43
C GLU A 3 16.60 -6.80 28.04
N LEU A 4 16.84 -7.66 29.04
CA LEU A 4 15.82 -8.12 29.96
C LEU A 4 15.35 -6.88 30.72
N LYS A 5 14.29 -6.25 30.21
CA LYS A 5 13.44 -5.36 31.00
C LYS A 5 13.06 -6.17 32.24
N ILE A 6 13.63 -5.84 33.39
CA ILE A 6 13.22 -6.42 34.67
C ILE A 6 11.80 -5.91 34.90
N ALA A 7 10.82 -6.69 34.43
CA ALA A 7 9.43 -6.45 34.72
C ALA A 7 9.28 -6.57 36.24
N MET A 8 8.80 -5.51 36.89
CA MET A 8 8.57 -5.52 38.32
C MET A 8 7.54 -6.61 38.65
N GLU A 9 7.91 -7.53 39.56
CA GLU A 9 7.05 -8.63 39.98
C GLU A 9 5.65 -8.13 40.39
N PRO A 10 4.55 -8.75 39.91
CA PRO A 10 3.17 -8.34 40.24
C PRO A 10 2.93 -8.19 41.75
N SER A 11 3.61 -8.98 42.58
CA SER A 11 3.55 -8.92 44.05
C SER A 11 4.06 -7.60 44.66
N ALA A 12 5.02 -6.92 44.02
CA ALA A 12 5.47 -5.60 44.44
C ALA A 12 4.42 -4.52 44.10
N ILE A 13 3.78 -4.65 42.94
CA ILE A 13 2.72 -3.74 42.51
C ILE A 13 1.47 -3.90 43.38
N GLU A 14 1.09 -5.13 43.73
CA GLU A 14 -0.03 -5.43 44.63
C GLU A 14 0.15 -4.77 46.01
N ARG A 15 1.35 -4.84 46.59
CA ARG A 15 1.68 -4.16 47.85
C ARG A 15 1.54 -2.65 47.74
N ARG A 16 2.00 -2.06 46.62
CA ARG A 16 1.83 -0.63 46.35
C ARG A 16 0.35 -0.25 46.23
N VAL A 17 -0.45 -1.03 45.51
CA VAL A 17 -1.91 -0.81 45.39
C VAL A 17 -2.59 -0.85 46.76
N ALA A 18 -2.21 -1.79 47.64
CA ALA A 18 -2.77 -1.86 48.99
C ALA A 18 -2.43 -0.62 49.84
N ALA A 19 -1.20 -0.10 49.72
CA ALA A 19 -0.78 1.13 50.39
C ALA A 19 -1.53 2.36 49.84
N ASP A 20 -1.60 2.51 48.51
CA ASP A 20 -2.32 3.61 47.87
C ASP A 20 -3.82 3.56 48.17
N ARG A 21 -4.43 2.37 48.26
CA ARG A 21 -5.84 2.21 48.64
C ARG A 21 -6.09 2.62 50.08
N SER A 22 -5.13 2.37 50.97
CA SER A 22 -5.22 2.82 52.36
C SER A 22 -5.11 4.34 52.46
N ALA A 23 -4.24 4.97 51.66
CA ALA A 23 -4.12 6.42 51.57
C ALA A 23 -5.37 7.08 50.96
N ALA A 24 -5.97 6.47 49.94
CA ALA A 24 -7.17 6.97 49.24
C ALA A 24 -8.44 7.05 50.12
N ARG A 25 -8.40 6.57 51.37
CA ARG A 25 -9.50 6.72 52.34
C ARG A 25 -9.79 8.17 52.70
N ASP A 26 -8.82 9.07 52.50
CA ASP A 26 -9.01 10.51 52.69
C ASP A 26 -9.85 11.16 51.59
N ARG A 27 -10.18 10.44 50.51
CA ARG A 27 -11.02 10.87 49.37
C ARG A 27 -10.49 12.13 48.67
N THR A 28 -9.20 12.41 48.78
CA THR A 28 -8.58 13.52 48.06
C THR A 28 -8.28 13.13 46.61
N ALA A 29 -8.31 14.10 45.70
CA ALA A 29 -8.00 13.84 44.29
C ALA A 29 -6.58 13.28 44.11
N GLU A 30 -5.62 13.75 44.90
CA GLU A 30 -4.24 13.29 44.79
C GLU A 30 -4.10 11.81 45.17
N SER A 31 -4.66 11.40 46.31
CA SER A 31 -4.56 10.02 46.78
C SER A 31 -5.33 9.04 45.89
N GLU A 32 -6.51 9.42 45.42
CA GLU A 32 -7.31 8.59 44.52
C GLU A 32 -6.72 8.47 43.12
N LEU A 33 -6.16 9.55 42.56
CA LEU A 33 -5.48 9.48 41.27
C LEU A 33 -4.16 8.68 41.35
N ARG A 34 -3.49 8.71 42.50
CA ARG A 34 -2.33 7.85 42.78
C ARG A 34 -2.73 6.37 42.82
N LEU A 35 -3.83 6.05 43.51
CA LEU A 35 -4.43 4.71 43.51
C LEU A 35 -4.80 4.27 42.09
N ALA A 36 -5.48 5.13 41.31
CA ALA A 36 -5.84 4.81 39.93
C ALA A 36 -4.60 4.55 39.04
N ALA A 37 -3.48 5.21 39.30
CA ALA A 37 -2.23 4.95 38.61
C ALA A 37 -1.66 3.57 38.97
N SER A 38 -1.55 3.22 40.26
CA SER A 38 -1.02 1.91 40.66
C SER A 38 -1.95 0.74 40.27
N LEU A 39 -3.27 0.94 40.27
CA LEU A 39 -4.24 -0.02 39.75
C LEU A 39 -4.08 -0.26 38.25
N CYS A 40 -3.85 0.80 37.46
CA CYS A 40 -3.61 0.68 36.02
C CYS A 40 -2.31 -0.11 35.74
N GLU A 41 -1.25 0.16 36.50
CA GLU A 41 0.00 -0.59 36.40
C GLU A 41 -0.15 -2.06 36.83
N LEU A 42 -0.95 -2.33 37.87
CA LEU A 42 -1.28 -3.71 38.28
C LEU A 42 -2.01 -4.44 37.15
N ALA A 43 -3.03 -3.82 36.56
CA ALA A 43 -3.78 -4.42 35.47
C ALA A 43 -2.88 -4.76 34.27
N LYS A 44 -1.96 -3.87 33.88
CA LYS A 44 -0.98 -4.16 32.82
C LYS A 44 -0.08 -5.34 33.16
N ALA A 45 0.49 -5.37 34.37
CA ALA A 45 1.35 -6.48 34.81
C ALA A 45 0.59 -7.82 34.81
N LEU A 46 -0.68 -7.82 35.21
CA LEU A 46 -1.54 -9.01 35.18
C LEU A 46 -1.84 -9.48 33.74
N LEU A 47 -2.07 -8.56 32.80
CA LEU A 47 -2.23 -8.89 31.37
C LEU A 47 -0.96 -9.51 30.77
N GLU A 48 0.21 -9.05 31.18
CA GLU A 48 1.50 -9.53 30.67
C GLU A 48 1.81 -10.96 31.10
N THR A 49 1.21 -11.46 32.19
CA THR A 49 1.42 -12.84 32.69
C THR A 49 1.13 -13.93 31.66
N ARG A 50 0.26 -13.65 30.67
CA ARG A 50 -0.04 -14.59 29.58
C ARG A 50 1.11 -14.75 28.59
N THR A 51 1.91 -13.70 28.37
CA THR A 51 2.91 -13.65 27.27
C THR A 51 4.35 -13.61 27.77
N ASN A 52 4.57 -13.32 29.05
CA ASN A 52 5.91 -13.18 29.63
C ASN A 52 6.50 -14.49 30.21
N GLY A 53 5.84 -15.63 29.98
CA GLY A 53 6.29 -16.93 30.48
C GLY A 53 6.07 -17.14 31.98
N ALA A 54 5.19 -16.36 32.62
CA ALA A 54 4.81 -16.57 34.01
C ALA A 54 4.19 -17.96 34.22
N LEU A 55 4.36 -18.48 35.44
CA LEU A 55 3.89 -19.82 35.83
C LEU A 55 2.36 -19.99 35.77
N ARG A 56 1.62 -18.87 35.80
CA ARG A 56 0.15 -18.83 35.77
C ARG A 56 -0.33 -17.61 34.99
N ASP A 57 -1.28 -17.83 34.07
CA ASP A 57 -2.06 -16.75 33.44
C ASP A 57 -3.00 -16.12 34.49
N ARG A 58 -2.81 -14.83 34.75
CA ARG A 58 -3.60 -14.01 35.69
C ARG A 58 -4.39 -12.91 34.97
N THR A 59 -4.57 -13.01 33.65
CA THR A 59 -5.28 -12.03 32.82
C THR A 59 -6.68 -11.70 33.36
N ALA A 60 -7.42 -12.70 33.87
CA ALA A 60 -8.75 -12.50 34.45
C ALA A 60 -8.74 -11.57 35.68
N GLU A 61 -7.65 -11.55 36.43
CA GLU A 61 -7.49 -10.72 37.62
C GLU A 61 -7.27 -9.24 37.27
N ALA A 62 -6.94 -8.93 36.02
CA ALA A 62 -6.72 -7.56 35.55
C ALA A 62 -8.01 -6.72 35.45
N ILE A 63 -9.18 -7.36 35.36
CA ILE A 63 -10.45 -6.67 35.12
C ILE A 63 -10.80 -5.72 36.26
N ALA A 64 -10.79 -6.22 37.51
CA ALA A 64 -11.16 -5.44 38.68
C ALA A 64 -10.29 -4.17 38.87
N PRO A 65 -8.94 -4.25 38.90
CA PRO A 65 -8.12 -3.06 39.03
C PRO A 65 -8.25 -2.11 37.83
N ALA A 66 -8.41 -2.64 36.60
CA ALA A 66 -8.62 -1.78 35.42
C ALA A 66 -9.95 -1.03 35.50
N GLN A 67 -11.03 -1.69 35.90
CA GLN A 67 -12.35 -1.09 36.04
C GLN A 67 -12.38 -0.03 37.15
N GLU A 68 -11.77 -0.30 38.30
CA GLU A 68 -11.66 0.65 39.40
C GLU A 68 -10.85 1.88 39.00
N ALA A 69 -9.72 1.70 38.30
CA ALA A 69 -8.93 2.81 37.77
C ALA A 69 -9.74 3.68 36.79
N VAL A 70 -10.53 3.09 35.91
CA VAL A 70 -11.46 3.82 35.03
C VAL A 70 -12.47 4.61 35.85
N GLY A 71 -13.11 3.97 36.83
CA GLY A 71 -14.14 4.59 37.66
C GLY A 71 -13.61 5.82 38.41
N ILE A 72 -12.47 5.71 39.08
CA ILE A 72 -11.83 6.83 39.80
C ILE A 72 -11.50 7.97 38.84
N ARG A 73 -10.91 7.66 37.67
CA ARG A 73 -10.49 8.71 36.73
C ARG A 73 -11.68 9.41 36.09
N LEU A 74 -12.74 8.69 35.74
CA LEU A 74 -13.98 9.28 35.25
C LEU A 74 -14.67 10.12 36.31
N HIS A 75 -14.67 9.68 37.57
CA HIS A 75 -15.20 10.46 38.69
C HIS A 75 -14.52 11.82 38.78
N TRP A 76 -13.20 11.87 38.84
CA TRP A 76 -12.49 13.15 38.93
C TRP A 76 -12.60 13.98 37.65
N LEU A 77 -12.69 13.34 36.48
CA LEU A 77 -12.92 14.04 35.22
C LEU A 77 -14.25 14.80 35.24
N THR A 78 -15.34 14.18 35.73
CA THR A 78 -16.66 14.82 35.82
C THR A 78 -16.73 15.89 36.92
N HIS A 79 -15.83 15.85 37.90
CA HIS A 79 -15.72 16.84 38.98
C HIS A 79 -14.67 17.94 38.69
N GLY A 80 -14.25 18.10 37.43
CA GLY A 80 -13.46 19.25 37.00
C GLY A 80 -11.94 19.05 36.96
N HIS A 81 -11.43 17.83 37.16
CA HIS A 81 -10.01 17.54 36.91
C HIS A 81 -9.72 17.38 35.41
N VAL A 82 -9.87 18.45 34.65
CA VAL A 82 -9.88 18.44 33.18
C VAL A 82 -8.52 18.80 32.56
N THR A 83 -7.44 18.22 33.06
CA THR A 83 -6.12 18.43 32.44
C THR A 83 -5.90 17.50 31.25
N ALA A 84 -5.07 17.91 30.28
CA ALA A 84 -4.68 17.06 29.15
C ALA A 84 -4.03 15.74 29.62
N ARG A 85 -3.21 15.81 30.68
CA ARG A 85 -2.59 14.64 31.32
C ARG A 85 -3.65 13.68 31.86
N HIS A 86 -4.60 14.19 32.65
CA HIS A 86 -5.65 13.35 33.23
C HIS A 86 -6.51 12.68 32.16
N ALA A 87 -6.87 13.41 31.10
CA ALA A 87 -7.62 12.82 30.00
C ALA A 87 -6.84 11.73 29.26
N GLY A 88 -5.52 11.90 29.08
CA GLY A 88 -4.64 10.84 28.58
C GLY A 88 -4.67 9.59 29.46
N ASP A 89 -4.61 9.78 30.78
CA ASP A 89 -4.68 8.67 31.72
C ASP A 89 -6.05 7.96 31.72
N VAL A 90 -7.17 8.68 31.56
CA VAL A 90 -8.51 8.08 31.42
C VAL A 90 -8.54 7.18 30.18
N GLN A 91 -8.01 7.65 29.05
CA GLN A 91 -7.94 6.87 27.82
C GLN A 91 -7.08 5.62 27.95
N GLU A 92 -5.96 5.71 28.66
CA GLU A 92 -5.09 4.57 28.93
C GLU A 92 -5.78 3.54 29.84
N ALA A 93 -6.42 3.98 30.93
CA ALA A 93 -7.17 3.09 31.81
C ALA A 93 -8.29 2.35 31.06
N LEU A 94 -9.04 3.06 30.21
CA LEU A 94 -10.08 2.44 29.38
C LEU A 94 -9.51 1.44 28.36
N ARG A 95 -8.34 1.72 27.76
CA ARG A 95 -7.66 0.81 26.85
C ARG A 95 -7.24 -0.48 27.55
N VAL A 96 -6.66 -0.37 28.75
CA VAL A 96 -6.25 -1.52 29.56
C VAL A 96 -7.48 -2.35 29.97
N PHE A 97 -8.57 -1.69 30.36
CA PHE A 97 -9.83 -2.35 30.70
C PHE A 97 -10.49 -3.06 29.50
N GLU A 98 -10.54 -2.42 28.33
CA GLU A 98 -11.04 -3.06 27.09
C GLU A 98 -10.20 -4.29 26.73
N GLN A 99 -8.87 -4.17 26.83
CA GLN A 99 -7.97 -5.28 26.56
C GLN A 99 -8.23 -6.45 27.53
N ALA A 100 -8.37 -6.19 28.83
CA ALA A 100 -8.66 -7.20 29.83
C ALA A 100 -9.99 -7.90 29.57
N THR A 101 -11.07 -7.14 29.39
CA THR A 101 -12.42 -7.69 29.14
C THR A 101 -12.51 -8.46 27.82
N ARG A 102 -11.82 -8.01 26.77
CA ARG A 102 -11.75 -8.73 25.48
C ARG A 102 -11.03 -10.06 25.60
N GLN A 103 -9.90 -10.09 26.31
CA GLN A 103 -9.06 -11.29 26.48
C GLN A 103 -9.69 -12.37 27.38
N THR A 104 -10.73 -12.01 28.12
CA THR A 104 -11.40 -12.84 29.12
C THR A 104 -12.88 -13.09 28.79
N GLY A 105 -13.42 -12.42 27.76
CA GLY A 105 -14.79 -12.65 27.27
C GLY A 105 -15.89 -11.86 27.99
N HIS A 106 -15.58 -10.86 28.82
CA HIS A 106 -16.55 -10.10 29.61
C HIS A 106 -17.23 -8.96 28.82
N ARG A 107 -17.97 -9.32 27.78
CA ARG A 107 -18.61 -8.39 26.83
C ARG A 107 -19.57 -7.39 27.49
N GLU A 108 -20.47 -7.85 28.36
CA GLU A 108 -21.50 -6.98 28.97
C GLU A 108 -20.89 -5.94 29.92
N LEU A 109 -19.86 -6.35 30.68
CA LEU A 109 -19.10 -5.47 31.55
C LEU A 109 -18.34 -4.41 30.74
N ALA A 110 -17.76 -4.81 29.61
CA ALA A 110 -17.11 -3.88 28.69
C ALA A 110 -18.11 -2.83 28.16
N VAL A 111 -19.28 -3.27 27.70
CA VAL A 111 -20.33 -2.38 27.18
C VAL A 111 -20.79 -1.37 28.22
N SER A 112 -21.13 -1.83 29.43
CA SER A 112 -21.62 -0.95 30.51
C SER A 112 -20.57 0.09 30.93
N THR A 113 -19.32 -0.32 31.13
CA THR A 113 -18.24 0.58 31.55
C THR A 113 -17.90 1.61 30.47
N ILE A 114 -17.82 1.19 29.20
CA ILE A 114 -17.52 2.11 28.09
C ILE A 114 -18.68 3.09 27.87
N ARG A 115 -19.94 2.66 28.04
CA ARG A 115 -21.11 3.56 28.00
C ARG A 115 -21.06 4.63 29.09
N ASN A 116 -20.66 4.26 30.30
CA ASN A 116 -20.47 5.22 31.40
C ASN A 116 -19.37 6.24 31.06
N ALA A 117 -18.28 5.79 30.42
CA ALA A 117 -17.26 6.70 29.90
C ALA A 117 -17.81 7.66 28.83
N CYS A 118 -18.64 7.18 27.90
CA CYS A 118 -19.31 8.06 26.92
C CYS A 118 -20.19 9.11 27.60
N HIS A 119 -20.94 8.72 28.63
CA HIS A 119 -21.74 9.66 29.41
C HIS A 119 -20.87 10.74 30.08
N ALA A 120 -19.80 10.33 30.75
CA ALA A 120 -18.86 11.24 31.40
C ALA A 120 -18.23 12.22 30.40
N TYR A 121 -17.73 11.75 29.25
CA TYR A 121 -17.15 12.62 28.24
C TYR A 121 -18.13 13.65 27.69
N ARG A 122 -19.40 13.26 27.48
CA ARG A 122 -20.45 14.21 27.05
C ARG A 122 -20.71 15.28 28.11
N GLN A 123 -20.90 14.86 29.36
CA GLN A 123 -21.13 15.77 30.48
C GLN A 123 -19.97 16.77 30.62
N VAL A 124 -18.74 16.27 30.55
CA VAL A 124 -17.52 17.09 30.69
C VAL A 124 -17.34 18.03 29.51
N ALA A 125 -17.62 17.59 28.27
CA ALA A 125 -17.56 18.47 27.11
C ALA A 125 -18.54 19.65 27.22
N GLN A 126 -19.73 19.40 27.79
CA GLN A 126 -20.73 20.43 28.01
C GLN A 126 -20.37 21.38 29.16
N ALA A 127 -19.87 20.85 30.29
CA ALA A 127 -19.52 21.65 31.46
C ALA A 127 -18.20 22.44 31.29
N TYR A 128 -17.26 21.91 30.50
CA TYR A 128 -15.92 22.46 30.35
C TYR A 128 -15.54 22.59 28.86
N PRO A 129 -15.96 23.66 28.16
CA PRO A 129 -15.73 23.84 26.73
C PRO A 129 -14.25 23.75 26.32
N ALA A 130 -13.34 24.19 27.19
CA ALA A 130 -11.89 24.15 26.94
C ALA A 130 -11.33 22.73 26.72
N VAL A 131 -12.03 21.68 27.18
CA VAL A 131 -11.61 20.27 27.00
C VAL A 131 -12.54 19.47 26.10
N ALA A 132 -13.55 20.11 25.49
CA ALA A 132 -14.50 19.43 24.60
C ALA A 132 -13.80 18.64 23.48
N GLY A 133 -12.70 19.18 22.94
CA GLY A 133 -11.89 18.48 21.92
C GLY A 133 -11.31 17.17 22.42
N THR A 134 -10.83 17.12 23.66
CA THR A 134 -10.27 15.92 24.28
C THR A 134 -11.37 14.90 24.60
N CYS A 135 -12.54 15.37 25.03
CA CYS A 135 -13.71 14.52 25.21
C CYS A 135 -14.17 13.88 23.89
N ALA A 136 -14.12 14.63 22.78
CA ALA A 136 -14.42 14.09 21.45
C ALA A 136 -13.44 12.98 21.04
N ASP A 137 -12.15 13.11 21.37
CA ASP A 137 -11.16 12.04 21.14
C ASP A 137 -11.48 10.78 21.98
N GLY A 138 -11.88 10.97 23.24
CA GLY A 138 -12.35 9.89 24.11
C GLY A 138 -13.57 9.17 23.54
N LEU A 139 -14.59 9.92 23.11
CA LEU A 139 -15.80 9.39 22.49
C LEU A 139 -15.51 8.61 21.19
N GLY A 140 -14.60 9.11 20.35
CA GLY A 140 -14.15 8.40 19.14
C GLY A 140 -13.54 7.03 19.46
N LYS A 141 -12.67 6.95 20.49
CA LYS A 141 -12.10 5.69 20.97
C LYS A 141 -13.16 4.75 21.53
N CYS A 142 -14.08 5.27 22.35
CA CYS A 142 -15.21 4.49 22.85
C CYS A 142 -16.06 3.91 21.72
N GLY A 143 -16.30 4.67 20.65
CA GLY A 143 -16.98 4.20 19.45
C GLY A 143 -16.30 3.01 18.79
N VAL A 144 -14.97 3.06 18.64
CA VAL A 144 -14.18 1.94 18.09
C VAL A 144 -14.29 0.69 18.96
N TRP A 145 -14.17 0.81 20.29
CA TRP A 145 -14.29 -0.32 21.20
C TRP A 145 -15.70 -0.91 21.23
N LEU A 146 -16.73 -0.07 21.16
CA LEU A 146 -18.12 -0.50 21.12
C LEU A 146 -18.52 -1.12 19.78
N GLY A 147 -17.82 -0.84 18.67
CA GLY A 147 -18.26 -1.24 17.32
C GLY A 147 -18.54 -2.74 17.13
N ARG A 148 -17.87 -3.61 17.89
CA ARG A 148 -18.15 -5.06 17.89
C ARG A 148 -19.02 -5.54 19.05
N LEU A 149 -19.24 -4.69 20.05
CA LEU A 149 -19.91 -5.02 21.31
C LEU A 149 -21.37 -4.54 21.32
N ASP A 150 -21.58 -3.30 20.89
CA ASP A 150 -22.88 -2.63 20.78
C ASP A 150 -22.82 -1.57 19.69
N GLN A 151 -23.34 -1.93 18.51
CA GLN A 151 -23.26 -1.11 17.32
C GLN A 151 -24.05 0.21 17.43
N ASN A 152 -25.12 0.25 18.22
CA ASN A 152 -25.93 1.46 18.39
C ASN A 152 -25.22 2.45 19.31
N ALA A 153 -24.65 1.96 20.42
CA ALA A 153 -23.84 2.78 21.32
C ALA A 153 -22.56 3.27 20.63
N ALA A 154 -21.96 2.47 19.76
CA ALA A 154 -20.81 2.87 18.96
C ALA A 154 -21.13 4.06 18.05
N VAL A 155 -22.23 3.95 17.29
CA VAL A 155 -22.71 5.04 16.41
C VAL A 155 -22.99 6.30 17.22
N ALA A 156 -23.73 6.19 18.33
CA ALA A 156 -24.02 7.33 19.20
C ALA A 156 -22.75 8.03 19.72
N ALA A 157 -21.75 7.27 20.18
CA ALA A 157 -20.48 7.83 20.64
C ALA A 157 -19.73 8.57 19.52
N THR A 158 -19.68 7.99 18.31
CA THR A 158 -19.01 8.64 17.16
C THR A 158 -19.78 9.83 16.60
N GLU A 159 -21.12 9.83 16.70
CA GLU A 159 -21.96 10.99 16.40
C GLU A 159 -21.70 12.12 17.38
N ASP A 160 -21.67 11.84 18.68
CA ASP A 160 -21.36 12.83 19.72
C ASP A 160 -19.96 13.44 19.49
N ALA A 161 -18.96 12.61 19.16
CA ALA A 161 -17.62 13.08 18.81
C ALA A 161 -17.60 13.97 17.56
N ALA A 162 -18.35 13.60 16.51
CA ALA A 162 -18.45 14.39 15.29
C ALA A 162 -19.15 15.72 15.53
N ARG A 163 -20.25 15.74 16.29
CA ARG A 163 -20.98 16.97 16.65
C ARG A 163 -20.11 17.95 17.44
N ILE A 164 -19.43 17.48 18.49
CA ILE A 164 -18.52 18.32 19.27
C ILE A 164 -17.40 18.88 18.40
N ARG A 165 -16.82 18.06 17.50
CA ARG A 165 -15.78 18.52 16.57
C ARG A 165 -16.32 19.49 15.53
N ALA A 166 -17.57 19.37 15.10
CA ALA A 166 -18.21 20.30 14.19
C ALA A 166 -18.34 21.69 14.83
N GLU A 167 -18.82 21.75 16.08
CA GLU A 167 -18.93 22.99 16.87
C GLU A 167 -17.55 23.65 17.05
N LEU A 168 -16.53 22.87 17.43
CA LEU A 168 -15.16 23.35 17.58
C LEU A 168 -14.58 23.86 16.26
N ALA A 169 -14.76 23.14 15.15
CA ALA A 169 -14.26 23.55 13.84
C ALA A 169 -15.03 24.76 13.26
N ALA A 170 -16.29 24.96 13.66
CA ALA A 170 -17.05 26.14 13.29
C ALA A 170 -16.47 27.42 13.93
N ALA A 171 -16.06 27.33 15.20
CA ALA A 171 -15.42 28.41 15.96
C ALA A 171 -13.94 28.60 15.61
N HIS A 172 -13.23 27.51 15.33
CA HIS A 172 -11.78 27.45 15.12
C HIS A 172 -11.46 26.72 13.80
N PRO A 173 -11.36 27.44 12.67
CA PRO A 173 -11.24 26.85 11.33
C PRO A 173 -10.08 25.87 11.17
N GLU A 174 -8.97 26.08 11.87
CA GLU A 174 -7.79 25.22 11.88
C GLU A 174 -8.07 23.81 12.42
N LEU A 175 -9.20 23.60 13.11
CA LEU A 175 -9.62 22.30 13.63
C LEU A 175 -10.42 21.46 12.61
N ALA A 176 -10.60 21.95 11.38
CA ALA A 176 -11.33 21.23 10.33
C ALA A 176 -10.80 19.81 10.07
N GLY A 177 -9.48 19.61 10.08
CA GLY A 177 -8.87 18.29 9.91
C GLY A 177 -9.29 17.30 11.02
N LYS A 178 -9.35 17.75 12.28
CA LYS A 178 -9.84 16.92 13.40
C LYS A 178 -11.31 16.57 13.25
N TYR A 179 -12.12 17.47 12.68
CA TYR A 179 -13.51 17.16 12.36
C TYR A 179 -13.65 16.12 11.24
N LEU A 180 -12.83 16.20 10.18
CA LEU A 180 -12.78 15.19 9.11
C LEU A 180 -12.42 13.79 9.66
N ALA A 181 -11.51 13.71 10.63
CA ALA A 181 -11.17 12.45 11.29
C ALA A 181 -12.37 11.84 12.04
N SER A 182 -13.14 12.66 12.75
CA SER A 182 -14.39 12.21 13.41
C SER A 182 -15.45 11.77 12.41
N LEU A 183 -15.64 12.50 11.30
CA LEU A 183 -16.55 12.12 10.22
C LEU A 183 -16.16 10.78 9.58
N SER A 184 -14.87 10.56 9.34
CA SER A 184 -14.35 9.29 8.82
C SER A 184 -14.62 8.14 9.80
N THR A 185 -14.47 8.39 11.10
CA THR A 185 -14.73 7.38 12.15
C THR A 185 -16.23 7.06 12.24
N LEU A 186 -17.09 8.08 12.17
CA LEU A 186 -18.55 7.92 12.13
C LEU A 186 -18.99 7.11 10.91
N LEU A 187 -18.53 7.44 9.70
CA LEU A 187 -18.89 6.70 8.49
C LEU A 187 -18.43 5.23 8.56
N ARG A 188 -17.20 4.98 9.01
CA ARG A 188 -16.70 3.60 9.22
C ARG A 188 -17.55 2.84 10.22
N THR A 189 -17.97 3.50 11.30
CA THR A 189 -18.83 2.90 12.32
C THR A 189 -20.20 2.57 11.75
N LEU A 190 -20.81 3.46 10.96
CA LEU A 190 -22.08 3.21 10.29
C LEU A 190 -22.03 2.03 9.30
N MET A 191 -20.88 1.81 8.65
CA MET A 191 -20.70 0.69 7.71
C MET A 191 -20.68 -0.70 8.37
N VAL A 192 -20.39 -0.79 9.67
CA VAL A 192 -20.35 -2.09 10.35
C VAL A 192 -21.74 -2.72 10.35
N GLY A 193 -21.86 -3.90 9.73
CA GLY A 193 -23.11 -4.66 9.65
C GLY A 193 -24.19 -4.03 8.77
N ARG A 194 -23.87 -3.02 7.94
CA ARG A 194 -24.84 -2.34 7.07
C ARG A 194 -24.36 -2.31 5.62
N SER A 195 -25.32 -2.25 4.68
CA SER A 195 -24.98 -2.02 3.27
C SER A 195 -24.36 -0.63 3.08
N ARG A 196 -23.42 -0.51 2.14
CA ARG A 196 -22.75 0.77 1.83
C ARG A 196 -23.77 1.87 1.51
N LYS A 197 -24.83 1.55 0.76
CA LYS A 197 -25.89 2.50 0.39
C LYS A 197 -26.59 3.06 1.63
N LEU A 198 -27.00 2.20 2.55
CA LEU A 198 -27.67 2.61 3.80
C LEU A 198 -26.73 3.44 4.68
N ALA A 199 -25.50 2.97 4.90
CA ALA A 199 -24.52 3.67 5.72
C ALA A 199 -24.20 5.08 5.20
N VAL A 200 -24.02 5.24 3.88
CA VAL A 200 -23.78 6.54 3.25
C VAL A 200 -25.01 7.46 3.37
N SER A 201 -26.23 6.93 3.24
CA SER A 201 -27.45 7.73 3.44
C SER A 201 -27.55 8.26 4.88
N MET A 202 -27.37 7.36 5.86
CA MET A 202 -27.35 7.70 7.29
C MET A 202 -26.27 8.73 7.62
N TYR A 203 -25.08 8.55 7.05
CA TYR A 203 -23.97 9.48 7.20
C TYR A 203 -24.32 10.87 6.64
N ARG A 204 -24.92 10.94 5.44
CA ARG A 204 -25.28 12.21 4.81
C ARG A 204 -26.28 13.01 5.64
N GLU A 205 -27.27 12.34 6.22
CA GLU A 205 -28.23 12.95 7.14
C GLU A 205 -27.53 13.62 8.34
N ARG A 206 -26.63 12.89 9.01
CA ARG A 206 -25.84 13.39 10.15
C ARG A 206 -24.89 14.51 9.74
N TYR A 207 -24.17 14.31 8.64
CA TYR A 207 -23.26 15.31 8.09
C TYR A 207 -24.00 16.63 7.79
N ALA A 208 -25.17 16.56 7.18
CA ALA A 208 -26.00 17.74 6.91
C ALA A 208 -26.51 18.41 8.20
N SER A 209 -26.84 17.62 9.23
CA SER A 209 -27.26 18.14 10.54
C SER A 209 -26.13 18.87 11.27
N PHE A 210 -24.90 18.35 11.24
CA PHE A 210 -23.79 18.89 12.02
C PHE A 210 -22.99 19.97 11.26
N THR A 211 -23.07 19.99 9.92
CA THR A 211 -22.16 20.77 9.08
C THR A 211 -22.87 21.92 8.36
N PRO A 212 -22.90 23.13 8.94
CA PRO A 212 -23.46 24.29 8.26
C PRO A 212 -22.66 24.63 7.00
N THR A 213 -23.27 25.33 6.05
CA THR A 213 -22.69 25.64 4.73
C THR A 213 -21.28 26.26 4.81
N GLY A 214 -21.07 27.20 5.74
CA GLY A 214 -19.76 27.83 5.95
C GLY A 214 -18.67 26.85 6.43
N LEU A 215 -19.03 25.81 7.17
CA LEU A 215 -18.10 24.73 7.55
C LEU A 215 -17.86 23.78 6.38
N GLN A 216 -18.87 23.51 5.54
CA GLN A 216 -18.69 22.67 4.33
C GLN A 216 -17.67 23.27 3.37
N ILE A 217 -17.72 24.58 3.13
CA ILE A 217 -16.76 25.29 2.28
C ILE A 217 -15.33 25.12 2.84
N ARG A 218 -15.17 25.30 4.16
CA ARG A 218 -13.88 25.14 4.84
C ARG A 218 -13.34 23.72 4.77
N LEU A 219 -14.19 22.71 4.92
CA LEU A 219 -13.79 21.31 4.80
C LEU A 219 -13.31 20.96 3.39
N ARG A 220 -13.91 21.55 2.35
CA ARG A 220 -13.45 21.41 0.96
C ARG A 220 -12.13 22.13 0.70
N ALA A 221 -11.90 23.26 1.36
CA ALA A 221 -10.64 23.99 1.31
C ALA A 221 -9.53 23.38 2.20
N CYS A 222 -9.82 22.32 2.96
CA CYS A 222 -8.86 21.67 3.85
C CYS A 222 -7.64 21.15 3.07
N GLY A 223 -6.45 21.37 3.63
CA GLY A 223 -5.19 20.98 3.01
C GLY A 223 -5.05 19.47 2.92
N ILE A 224 -4.48 18.96 1.83
CA ILE A 224 -4.31 17.50 1.64
C ILE A 224 -3.42 16.84 2.71
N ARG A 225 -2.59 17.63 3.40
CA ARG A 225 -1.73 17.18 4.52
C ARG A 225 -2.49 16.98 5.82
N ASP A 226 -3.64 17.66 5.97
CA ASP A 226 -4.51 17.51 7.13
C ASP A 226 -5.51 16.37 6.93
N LEU A 227 -5.51 15.77 5.74
CA LEU A 227 -6.22 14.54 5.44
C LEU A 227 -5.32 13.37 5.88
N ASP A 228 -5.89 12.43 6.62
CA ASP A 228 -5.28 11.16 7.03
C ASP A 228 -5.11 10.23 5.81
N LEU A 229 -4.38 10.68 4.79
CA LEU A 229 -4.09 9.94 3.56
C LEU A 229 -2.86 9.07 3.76
N THR A 230 -2.83 7.92 3.08
CA THR A 230 -1.60 7.13 2.98
C THR A 230 -0.47 7.96 2.36
N PRO A 231 0.81 7.70 2.69
CA PRO A 231 1.95 8.39 2.08
C PRO A 231 1.94 8.34 0.55
N LYS A 232 1.44 7.24 -0.03
CA LYS A 232 1.28 7.06 -1.47
C LYS A 232 0.25 8.04 -2.05
N SER A 233 -0.94 8.10 -1.47
CA SER A 233 -2.00 9.01 -1.93
C SER A 233 -1.62 10.48 -1.74
N LEU A 234 -0.96 10.82 -0.64
CA LEU A 234 -0.44 12.16 -0.40
C LEU A 234 0.60 12.55 -1.46
N ARG A 235 1.54 11.65 -1.77
CA ARG A 235 2.56 11.87 -2.80
C ARG A 235 1.94 12.07 -4.17
N ALA A 236 0.99 11.22 -4.57
CA ALA A 236 0.29 11.33 -5.85
C ALA A 236 -0.43 12.68 -6.01
N LEU A 237 -1.13 13.16 -4.97
CA LEU A 237 -1.74 14.48 -5.01
C LEU A 237 -0.69 15.62 -5.06
N THR A 238 0.43 15.45 -4.37
CA THR A 238 1.52 16.44 -4.38
C THR A 238 2.22 16.52 -5.74
N GLU A 239 2.41 15.40 -6.43
CA GLU A 239 2.96 15.31 -7.81
C GLU A 239 2.08 16.07 -8.82
N LEU A 240 0.78 16.24 -8.53
CA LEU A 240 -0.18 17.00 -9.33
C LEU A 240 -0.38 18.46 -8.86
N ASP A 241 0.50 18.96 -7.96
CA ASP A 241 0.38 20.28 -7.29
C ASP A 241 -1.01 20.52 -6.66
N CYS A 242 -1.66 19.45 -6.23
CA CYS A 242 -2.91 19.53 -5.49
C CYS A 242 -2.61 19.91 -4.04
N ARG A 243 -3.31 20.93 -3.52
CA ARG A 243 -3.11 21.44 -2.16
C ARG A 243 -4.34 21.25 -1.28
N THR A 244 -5.53 21.20 -1.86
CA THR A 244 -6.80 21.09 -1.13
C THR A 244 -7.68 19.95 -1.62
N LEU A 245 -8.64 19.54 -0.80
CA LEU A 245 -9.61 18.52 -1.17
C LEU A 245 -10.50 18.94 -2.36
N GLU A 246 -10.81 20.22 -2.49
CA GLU A 246 -11.54 20.75 -3.64
C GLU A 246 -10.75 20.67 -4.94
N GLN A 247 -9.44 20.94 -4.90
CA GLN A 247 -8.58 20.76 -6.08
C GLN A 247 -8.50 19.27 -6.45
N ALA A 248 -8.39 18.38 -5.46
CA ALA A 248 -8.39 16.94 -5.69
C ALA A 248 -9.67 16.49 -6.42
N ALA A 249 -10.82 17.09 -6.12
CA ALA A 249 -12.10 16.77 -6.75
C ALA A 249 -12.16 17.08 -8.26
N ARG A 250 -11.26 17.95 -8.75
CA ARG A 250 -11.19 18.33 -10.18
C ARG A 250 -10.28 17.40 -10.98
N LEU A 251 -9.56 16.51 -10.30
CA LEU A 251 -8.70 15.52 -10.94
C LEU A 251 -9.52 14.41 -11.59
N THR A 252 -8.91 13.71 -12.53
CA THR A 252 -9.43 12.47 -13.12
C THR A 252 -8.67 11.26 -12.59
N GLN A 253 -9.31 10.09 -12.66
CA GLN A 253 -8.67 8.82 -12.30
C GLN A 253 -7.42 8.59 -13.15
N GLN A 254 -7.47 8.88 -14.45
CA GLN A 254 -6.31 8.79 -15.34
C GLN A 254 -5.17 9.74 -14.98
N GLN A 255 -5.44 10.98 -14.53
CA GLN A 255 -4.35 11.87 -14.10
C GLN A 255 -3.57 11.24 -12.95
N ILE A 256 -4.27 10.61 -12.00
CA ILE A 256 -3.61 9.88 -10.91
C ILE A 256 -2.85 8.67 -11.46
N LEU A 257 -3.49 7.82 -12.27
CA LEU A 257 -2.88 6.56 -12.74
C LEU A 257 -1.71 6.74 -13.72
N ARG A 258 -1.68 7.85 -14.47
CA ARG A 258 -0.72 8.06 -15.57
C ARG A 258 0.38 9.06 -15.23
N LYS A 259 0.05 10.10 -14.45
CA LYS A 259 0.97 11.22 -14.17
C LYS A 259 1.59 11.17 -12.78
N THR A 260 1.29 10.14 -12.01
CA THR A 260 1.77 9.99 -10.64
C THR A 260 2.17 8.55 -10.34
N SER A 261 2.74 8.33 -9.17
CA SER A 261 3.00 7.00 -8.60
C SER A 261 1.74 6.29 -8.04
N GLY A 262 0.56 6.92 -8.15
CA GLY A 262 -0.72 6.42 -7.66
C GLY A 262 -1.28 5.24 -8.47
N ASP A 263 -2.12 4.44 -7.81
CA ASP A 263 -2.81 3.29 -8.39
C ASP A 263 -4.33 3.36 -8.14
N LEU A 264 -5.06 2.27 -8.43
CA LEU A 264 -6.50 2.23 -8.21
C LEU A 264 -6.86 2.37 -6.71
N SER A 265 -6.04 1.84 -5.80
CA SER A 265 -6.26 2.01 -4.36
C SER A 265 -6.11 3.47 -3.92
N THR A 266 -5.20 4.20 -4.57
CA THR A 266 -5.01 5.65 -4.40
C THR A 266 -6.27 6.41 -4.83
N VAL A 267 -6.83 6.05 -5.99
CA VAL A 267 -8.10 6.61 -6.50
C VAL A 267 -9.25 6.33 -5.53
N GLU A 268 -9.37 5.10 -5.01
CA GLU A 268 -10.41 4.74 -4.05
C GLU A 268 -10.30 5.51 -2.73
N GLU A 269 -9.10 5.67 -2.21
CA GLU A 269 -8.84 6.46 -1.00
C GLU A 269 -9.19 7.94 -1.19
N ILE A 270 -8.83 8.54 -2.32
CA ILE A 270 -9.19 9.93 -2.64
C ILE A 270 -10.71 10.07 -2.77
N ASN A 271 -11.37 9.16 -3.51
CA ASN A 271 -12.83 9.13 -3.62
C ASN A 271 -13.52 9.01 -2.27
N TRP A 272 -12.93 8.24 -1.34
CA TRP A 272 -13.43 8.13 0.02
C TRP A 272 -13.38 9.48 0.75
N ARG A 273 -12.26 10.21 0.66
CA ARG A 273 -12.11 11.54 1.27
C ARG A 273 -13.05 12.57 0.64
N LEU A 274 -13.25 12.53 -0.68
CA LEU A 274 -14.22 13.40 -1.37
C LEU A 274 -15.65 13.14 -0.89
N ALA A 275 -16.02 11.87 -0.74
CA ALA A 275 -17.37 11.49 -0.31
C ALA A 275 -17.68 11.98 1.12
N LEU A 276 -16.69 12.07 2.01
CA LEU A 276 -16.88 12.57 3.38
C LEU A 276 -17.44 14.00 3.39
N VAL A 277 -17.04 14.85 2.46
CA VAL A 277 -17.46 16.26 2.40
C VAL A 277 -18.54 16.54 1.35
N GLY A 278 -19.16 15.47 0.84
CA GLY A 278 -20.23 15.56 -0.16
C GLY A 278 -19.74 15.94 -1.57
N LEU A 279 -18.46 15.75 -1.87
CA LEU A 279 -17.93 15.92 -3.22
C LEU A 279 -18.15 14.64 -4.06
N ARG A 280 -18.21 14.81 -5.38
CA ARG A 280 -18.37 13.69 -6.32
C ARG A 280 -17.08 12.87 -6.40
N PRO A 281 -17.16 11.56 -6.69
CA PRO A 281 -15.97 10.79 -7.01
C PRO A 281 -15.31 11.32 -8.29
N LEU A 282 -14.01 11.07 -8.40
CA LEU A 282 -13.18 11.41 -9.55
C LEU A 282 -13.76 10.81 -10.84
N ALA A 283 -13.87 11.65 -11.86
CA ALA A 283 -14.25 11.21 -13.19
C ALA A 283 -13.15 10.31 -13.77
N PRO A 284 -13.47 9.31 -14.62
CA PRO A 284 -12.47 8.44 -15.23
C PRO A 284 -11.36 9.22 -15.96
N GLY A 285 -11.73 10.31 -16.63
CA GLY A 285 -10.87 11.03 -17.58
C GLY A 285 -11.06 10.51 -19.01
N GLU A 286 -10.72 11.33 -19.99
CA GLU A 286 -10.70 10.91 -21.40
C GLU A 286 -9.36 10.24 -21.70
N ASP A 287 -9.40 9.02 -22.27
CA ASP A 287 -8.18 8.38 -22.77
C ASP A 287 -7.47 9.37 -23.71
N PRO A 288 -6.18 9.68 -23.47
CA PRO A 288 -5.46 10.53 -24.41
C PRO A 288 -5.54 9.84 -25.78
N GLU A 289 -5.88 10.62 -26.80
CA GLU A 289 -5.77 10.16 -28.18
C GLU A 289 -4.38 9.52 -28.37
N PRO A 290 -4.30 8.35 -29.02
CA PRO A 290 -3.02 7.77 -29.35
C PRO A 290 -2.18 8.84 -30.06
N PRO A 291 -0.87 8.96 -29.74
CA PRO A 291 -0.07 10.09 -30.19
C PRO A 291 -0.19 10.26 -31.71
N ALA A 292 -0.66 11.45 -32.12
CA ALA A 292 -0.87 11.79 -33.53
C ALA A 292 0.44 11.87 -34.33
N MET A 293 1.58 11.93 -33.63
CA MET A 293 2.91 11.96 -34.22
C MET A 293 3.69 10.71 -33.80
N PRO A 294 4.53 10.14 -34.69
CA PRO A 294 5.49 9.09 -34.34
C PRO A 294 6.27 9.49 -33.09
N VAL A 295 6.30 8.61 -32.09
CA VAL A 295 7.13 8.79 -30.90
C VAL A 295 8.59 8.71 -31.35
N GLU A 296 9.40 9.72 -31.00
CA GLU A 296 10.86 9.60 -31.15
C GLU A 296 11.35 8.49 -30.21
N ILE A 297 11.81 7.39 -30.81
CA ILE A 297 12.33 6.24 -30.08
C ILE A 297 13.74 6.60 -29.59
N GLY A 298 13.90 6.76 -28.27
CA GLY A 298 15.16 7.13 -27.60
C GLY A 298 16.11 5.94 -27.37
N PRO A 299 17.01 5.99 -26.37
CA PRO A 299 17.88 4.87 -26.02
C PRO A 299 17.05 3.74 -25.43
N THR A 300 16.78 2.73 -26.23
CA THR A 300 15.86 1.65 -25.91
C THR A 300 16.58 0.42 -25.42
N PHE A 301 15.84 -0.44 -24.74
CA PHE A 301 16.30 -1.75 -24.32
C PHE A 301 15.28 -2.81 -24.72
N GLY A 302 15.79 -4.02 -24.90
CA GLY A 302 15.03 -5.18 -25.32
C GLY A 302 15.26 -6.35 -24.37
N ALA A 303 14.18 -7.07 -24.06
CA ALA A 303 14.22 -8.32 -23.33
C ALA A 303 13.16 -9.28 -23.88
N LEU A 304 13.34 -10.57 -23.62
CA LEU A 304 12.39 -11.60 -24.00
C LEU A 304 11.68 -12.14 -22.77
N GLY A 305 10.36 -12.28 -22.83
CA GLY A 305 9.58 -13.11 -21.94
C GLY A 305 9.33 -14.47 -22.59
N VAL A 306 9.83 -15.55 -21.98
CA VAL A 306 9.65 -16.95 -22.42
C VAL A 306 8.66 -17.63 -21.49
N ARG A 307 7.56 -18.17 -22.02
CA ARG A 307 6.53 -18.80 -21.20
C ARG A 307 6.85 -20.28 -20.94
N CYS A 308 7.51 -20.55 -19.82
CA CYS A 308 7.84 -21.91 -19.36
C CYS A 308 7.30 -22.12 -17.92
N PRO A 309 6.14 -22.80 -17.74
CA PRO A 309 5.53 -23.01 -16.42
C PRO A 309 6.19 -24.10 -15.57
N ASP A 310 7.20 -24.78 -16.08
CA ASP A 310 7.77 -25.98 -15.44
C ASP A 310 8.58 -25.65 -14.18
N ARG A 311 8.69 -26.62 -13.27
CA ARG A 311 9.42 -26.43 -12.00
C ARG A 311 10.91 -26.18 -12.20
N ASP A 312 11.47 -26.67 -13.29
CA ASP A 312 12.88 -26.54 -13.71
C ASP A 312 13.04 -25.57 -14.89
N ALA A 313 12.08 -24.65 -15.07
CA ALA A 313 12.04 -23.72 -16.22
C ALA A 313 13.35 -22.97 -16.50
N ILE A 314 14.05 -22.48 -15.46
CA ILE A 314 15.35 -21.81 -15.64
C ILE A 314 16.37 -22.76 -16.28
N ALA A 315 16.46 -24.01 -15.81
CA ALA A 315 17.43 -24.97 -16.33
C ALA A 315 17.11 -25.33 -17.79
N GLN A 316 15.83 -25.55 -18.11
CA GLN A 316 15.38 -25.84 -19.48
C GLN A 316 15.68 -24.66 -20.42
N VAL A 317 15.31 -23.44 -20.04
CA VAL A 317 15.55 -22.25 -20.86
C VAL A 317 17.05 -21.98 -21.03
N LYS A 318 17.87 -22.14 -19.99
CA LYS A 318 19.33 -22.03 -20.11
C LYS A 318 19.90 -23.06 -21.08
N ALA A 319 19.48 -24.32 -20.99
CA ALA A 319 19.92 -25.37 -21.92
C ALA A 319 19.53 -25.06 -23.37
N ALA A 320 18.31 -24.55 -23.59
CA ALA A 320 17.84 -24.14 -24.90
C ALA A 320 18.59 -22.91 -25.45
N ILE A 321 18.96 -21.95 -24.60
CA ILE A 321 19.82 -20.82 -24.98
C ILE A 321 21.19 -21.36 -25.42
N VAL A 322 21.84 -22.21 -24.61
CA VAL A 322 23.15 -22.78 -24.97
C VAL A 322 23.08 -23.54 -26.29
N ALA A 323 22.05 -24.36 -26.50
CA ALA A 323 21.84 -25.05 -27.76
C ALA A 323 21.63 -24.08 -28.94
N ALA A 324 20.89 -22.99 -28.72
CA ALA A 324 20.63 -21.97 -29.74
C ALA A 324 21.90 -21.23 -30.17
N TYR A 325 22.81 -20.90 -29.24
CA TYR A 325 24.11 -20.27 -29.56
C TYR A 325 25.05 -21.26 -30.26
N ALA A 326 25.06 -22.53 -29.83
CA ALA A 326 25.88 -23.58 -30.44
C ALA A 326 25.54 -23.84 -31.92
N MET A 327 24.32 -23.53 -32.37
CA MET A 327 23.93 -23.61 -33.79
C MET A 327 24.69 -22.61 -34.69
N ASP A 328 25.24 -21.55 -34.11
CA ASP A 328 26.05 -20.53 -34.82
C ASP A 328 27.50 -20.51 -34.29
N ASP A 329 28.00 -21.67 -33.85
CA ASP A 329 29.39 -21.86 -33.40
C ASP A 329 29.80 -20.99 -32.20
N ALA A 330 28.83 -20.48 -31.42
CA ALA A 330 29.07 -19.75 -30.19
C ALA A 330 28.95 -20.70 -28.97
N ARG A 331 30.04 -20.86 -28.22
CA ARG A 331 30.12 -21.77 -27.07
C ARG A 331 30.09 -21.02 -25.74
N PRO A 332 29.51 -21.62 -24.69
CA PRO A 332 29.54 -21.02 -23.36
C PRO A 332 30.97 -21.01 -22.80
N VAL A 333 31.35 -19.88 -22.22
CA VAL A 333 32.62 -19.67 -21.52
C VAL A 333 32.36 -19.17 -20.09
N ASP A 334 33.37 -19.18 -19.23
CA ASP A 334 33.29 -18.53 -17.93
C ASP A 334 33.50 -17.00 -18.06
N ALA A 335 33.18 -16.26 -17.00
CA ALA A 335 33.30 -14.80 -17.00
C ALA A 335 34.75 -14.33 -17.29
N ALA A 336 35.75 -15.07 -16.80
CA ALA A 336 37.16 -14.78 -17.04
C ALA A 336 37.57 -15.00 -18.51
N GLY A 337 37.12 -16.11 -19.12
CA GLY A 337 37.33 -16.43 -20.53
C GLY A 337 36.59 -15.48 -21.47
N TYR A 338 35.51 -14.84 -21.00
CA TYR A 338 34.83 -13.79 -21.77
C TYR A 338 35.58 -12.45 -21.73
N GLY A 339 36.01 -11.98 -20.56
CA GLY A 339 36.66 -10.66 -20.40
C GLY A 339 38.13 -10.64 -20.83
N GLY A 340 38.86 -11.74 -20.65
CA GLY A 340 40.32 -11.76 -20.62
C GLY A 340 40.85 -11.41 -19.21
N GLU A 341 42.06 -11.86 -18.85
CA GLU A 341 42.66 -11.55 -17.54
C GLU A 341 42.85 -10.02 -17.37
N GLY A 342 42.17 -9.43 -16.38
CA GLY A 342 42.45 -8.07 -15.90
C GLY A 342 41.74 -6.90 -16.61
N THR A 343 40.74 -7.15 -17.45
CA THR A 343 40.02 -6.09 -18.20
C THR A 343 38.69 -5.71 -17.56
N ASP A 344 38.59 -4.45 -17.17
CA ASP A 344 37.33 -3.77 -16.84
C ASP A 344 36.59 -3.48 -18.17
N TRP A 345 35.93 -4.50 -18.72
CA TRP A 345 35.25 -4.40 -20.02
C TRP A 345 34.10 -3.38 -19.93
N THR A 346 34.21 -2.31 -20.71
CA THR A 346 33.21 -1.24 -20.74
C THR A 346 32.14 -1.57 -21.77
N ILE A 347 30.90 -1.69 -21.32
CA ILE A 347 29.75 -1.81 -22.23
C ILE A 347 29.60 -0.49 -22.99
N GLY A 348 29.88 -0.50 -24.31
CA GLY A 348 29.68 0.63 -25.22
C GLY A 348 28.20 1.04 -25.38
N ALA A 349 27.88 2.03 -26.21
CA ALA A 349 26.48 2.42 -26.44
C ALA A 349 25.64 1.28 -27.05
N ALA A 350 24.33 1.27 -26.80
CA ALA A 350 23.42 0.30 -27.43
C ALA A 350 23.32 0.61 -28.93
N THR A 351 23.51 -0.41 -29.77
CA THR A 351 23.44 -0.29 -31.24
C THR A 351 22.47 -1.31 -31.81
N PRO A 352 21.63 -0.95 -32.80
CA PRO A 352 20.80 -1.92 -33.50
C PRO A 352 21.64 -3.05 -34.08
N ASN A 353 21.24 -4.30 -33.82
CA ASN A 353 21.94 -5.48 -34.31
C ASN A 353 21.13 -6.16 -35.43
N PRO A 354 21.48 -5.95 -36.71
CA PRO A 354 20.75 -6.52 -37.84
C PRO A 354 21.18 -7.94 -38.19
N ALA A 355 22.13 -8.54 -37.46
CA ALA A 355 22.61 -9.88 -37.74
C ALA A 355 21.47 -10.91 -37.64
N THR A 356 21.68 -12.07 -38.26
CA THR A 356 20.73 -13.19 -38.22
C THR A 356 21.26 -14.39 -37.45
N ALA A 357 22.56 -14.39 -37.13
CA ALA A 357 23.25 -15.41 -36.36
C ALA A 357 23.65 -14.87 -34.98
N LEU A 358 23.50 -15.70 -33.96
CA LEU A 358 24.04 -15.49 -32.61
C LEU A 358 25.58 -15.59 -32.65
N GLY A 359 26.23 -15.00 -31.65
CA GLY A 359 27.69 -14.92 -31.57
C GLY A 359 28.12 -14.53 -30.16
N ASP A 360 29.22 -13.79 -30.04
CA ASP A 360 29.68 -13.23 -28.77
C ASP A 360 28.57 -12.45 -28.06
N ASP A 361 28.26 -12.83 -26.82
CA ASP A 361 27.16 -12.22 -26.07
C ASP A 361 27.22 -12.51 -24.57
N ILE A 362 26.46 -11.72 -23.81
CA ILE A 362 26.17 -11.94 -22.40
C ILE A 362 24.66 -12.00 -22.25
N VAL A 363 24.18 -13.09 -21.67
CA VAL A 363 22.75 -13.35 -21.50
C VAL A 363 22.43 -13.56 -20.02
N ILE A 364 21.50 -12.79 -19.47
CA ILE A 364 20.91 -13.02 -18.14
C ILE A 364 19.59 -13.76 -18.30
N VAL A 365 19.35 -14.73 -17.42
CA VAL A 365 18.10 -15.49 -17.35
C VAL A 365 17.49 -15.37 -15.96
N ASP A 366 16.38 -14.65 -15.83
CA ASP A 366 15.71 -14.42 -14.54
C ASP A 366 14.31 -15.04 -14.49
N LEU A 367 13.96 -15.61 -13.34
CA LEU A 367 12.60 -16.06 -13.09
C LEU A 367 11.68 -14.87 -12.87
N SER A 368 10.58 -14.82 -13.62
CA SER A 368 9.50 -13.85 -13.43
C SER A 368 8.24 -14.56 -12.91
N TYR A 369 7.27 -13.78 -12.44
CA TYR A 369 6.00 -14.31 -11.95
C TYR A 369 5.16 -14.90 -13.08
N GLY A 370 4.17 -15.73 -12.74
CA GLY A 370 3.22 -16.27 -13.73
C GLY A 370 3.77 -17.32 -14.69
N GLY A 371 4.96 -17.88 -14.40
CA GLY A 371 5.62 -18.86 -15.26
C GLY A 371 6.28 -18.24 -16.49
N TRP A 372 6.67 -16.98 -16.39
CA TRP A 372 7.51 -16.29 -17.37
C TRP A 372 8.98 -16.38 -16.93
N ILE A 373 9.88 -16.58 -17.90
CA ILE A 373 11.33 -16.43 -17.74
C ILE A 373 11.75 -15.21 -18.54
N THR A 374 12.43 -14.28 -17.90
CA THR A 374 13.02 -13.11 -18.53
C THR A 374 14.40 -13.47 -19.07
N VAL A 375 14.64 -13.23 -20.36
CA VAL A 375 15.94 -13.42 -21.01
C VAL A 375 16.41 -12.08 -21.55
N MET A 376 17.57 -11.61 -21.08
CA MET A 376 18.15 -10.33 -21.47
C MET A 376 19.51 -10.57 -22.11
N SER A 377 19.65 -10.25 -23.38
CA SER A 377 20.91 -10.34 -24.12
C SER A 377 21.51 -8.94 -24.25
N LEU A 378 22.84 -8.82 -24.17
CA LEU A 378 23.55 -7.57 -24.40
C LEU A 378 23.65 -7.20 -25.89
N ASN A 379 23.86 -8.20 -26.75
CA ASN A 379 24.04 -7.98 -28.17
C ASN A 379 22.70 -7.84 -28.93
N TRP A 380 21.59 -8.28 -28.33
CA TRP A 380 20.26 -8.29 -28.94
C TRP A 380 19.25 -7.38 -28.24
N GLU A 381 19.70 -6.41 -27.44
CA GLU A 381 18.83 -5.39 -26.84
C GLU A 381 18.03 -4.62 -27.89
N LEU A 382 18.61 -4.42 -29.08
CA LEU A 382 18.02 -3.68 -30.20
C LEU A 382 17.96 -4.56 -31.46
N ALA A 383 17.18 -5.64 -31.40
CA ALA A 383 16.93 -6.51 -32.54
C ALA A 383 15.81 -5.95 -33.44
N PRO A 384 15.88 -6.12 -34.77
CA PRO A 384 14.77 -5.82 -35.66
C PRO A 384 13.53 -6.65 -35.30
N VAL A 385 12.35 -6.01 -35.37
CA VAL A 385 11.06 -6.64 -35.09
C VAL A 385 10.90 -7.94 -35.87
N GLY A 386 10.49 -8.99 -35.17
CA GLY A 386 10.23 -10.30 -35.76
C GLY A 386 11.48 -11.05 -36.24
N ARG A 387 12.68 -10.49 -36.07
CA ARG A 387 13.94 -11.07 -36.55
C ARG A 387 14.93 -11.38 -35.43
N HIS A 388 14.51 -11.32 -34.17
CA HIS A 388 15.38 -11.67 -33.04
C HIS A 388 15.72 -13.18 -33.09
N PRO A 389 16.99 -13.58 -33.34
CA PRO A 389 17.34 -14.98 -33.61
C PRO A 389 17.12 -15.89 -32.39
N LEU A 390 17.47 -15.41 -31.19
CA LEU A 390 17.20 -16.15 -29.96
C LEU A 390 15.69 -16.34 -29.72
N ALA A 391 14.86 -15.31 -29.96
CA ALA A 391 13.42 -15.42 -29.84
C ALA A 391 12.84 -16.44 -30.83
N LEU A 392 13.31 -16.43 -32.08
CA LEU A 392 12.92 -17.42 -33.09
C LEU A 392 13.24 -18.85 -32.62
N ARG A 393 14.45 -19.11 -32.12
CA ARG A 393 14.85 -20.45 -31.67
C ARG A 393 14.11 -20.92 -30.43
N LEU A 394 14.03 -20.08 -29.41
CA LEU A 394 13.27 -20.40 -28.18
C LEU A 394 11.77 -20.61 -28.49
N SER A 395 11.25 -19.88 -29.48
CA SER A 395 9.84 -20.00 -29.86
C SER A 395 9.44 -21.33 -30.49
N GLN A 396 10.40 -22.18 -30.85
CA GLN A 396 10.14 -23.54 -31.31
C GLN A 396 9.60 -24.42 -30.17
N GLN A 397 9.94 -24.08 -28.92
CA GLN A 397 9.56 -24.87 -27.74
C GLN A 397 8.52 -24.16 -26.85
N TRP A 398 8.58 -22.82 -26.76
CA TRP A 398 7.69 -22.05 -25.89
C TRP A 398 7.13 -20.81 -26.58
N PRO A 399 5.96 -20.27 -26.19
CA PRO A 399 5.58 -18.92 -26.59
C PRO A 399 6.60 -17.89 -26.07
N VAL A 400 7.07 -17.01 -26.96
CA VAL A 400 8.03 -15.95 -26.62
C VAL A 400 7.47 -14.59 -26.99
N VAL A 401 7.68 -13.59 -26.14
CA VAL A 401 7.34 -12.20 -26.42
C VAL A 401 8.58 -11.34 -26.26
N SER A 402 9.03 -10.67 -27.33
CA SER A 402 10.02 -9.61 -27.22
C SER A 402 9.35 -8.33 -26.75
N VAL A 403 9.98 -7.66 -25.78
CA VAL A 403 9.56 -6.38 -25.24
C VAL A 403 10.64 -5.37 -25.52
N THR A 404 10.32 -4.35 -26.31
CA THR A 404 11.20 -3.19 -26.53
C THR A 404 10.60 -1.97 -25.84
N ALA A 405 11.40 -1.36 -24.96
CA ALA A 405 10.94 -0.31 -24.06
C ALA A 405 12.02 0.74 -23.78
N THR A 406 11.57 1.89 -23.27
CA THR A 406 12.38 2.84 -22.51
C THR A 406 12.04 2.72 -21.02
N ASP A 407 12.74 3.45 -20.15
CA ASP A 407 12.47 3.46 -18.71
C ASP A 407 11.00 3.79 -18.39
N ASN A 408 10.33 4.57 -19.25
CA ASN A 408 8.97 5.04 -19.02
C ASN A 408 7.93 4.44 -19.97
N GLN A 409 8.34 3.98 -21.16
CA GLN A 409 7.41 3.58 -22.22
C GLN A 409 7.78 2.24 -22.86
N ALA A 410 6.94 1.22 -22.68
CA ALA A 410 6.94 0.02 -23.51
C ALA A 410 6.22 0.36 -24.83
N TYR A 411 6.96 0.34 -25.94
CA TYR A 411 6.46 0.86 -27.20
C TYR A 411 6.42 -0.18 -28.32
N GLU A 412 7.00 -1.36 -28.12
CA GLU A 412 7.03 -2.41 -29.14
C GLU A 412 6.99 -3.81 -28.51
N LEU A 413 6.13 -4.67 -29.05
CA LEU A 413 5.98 -6.05 -28.65
C LEU A 413 5.92 -6.93 -29.90
N CYS A 414 6.63 -8.05 -29.90
CA CYS A 414 6.48 -9.08 -30.93
C CYS A 414 6.35 -10.45 -30.29
N ARG A 415 5.31 -11.19 -30.67
CA ARG A 415 5.09 -12.57 -30.26
C ARG A 415 5.68 -13.51 -31.29
N TYR A 416 6.37 -14.53 -30.80
CA TYR A 416 6.95 -15.61 -31.57
C TYR A 416 6.36 -16.93 -31.11
N GLU A 417 6.03 -17.80 -32.07
CA GLU A 417 5.48 -19.13 -31.81
C GLU A 417 5.82 -20.06 -32.98
N GLY A 418 6.27 -21.28 -32.67
CA GLY A 418 6.64 -22.27 -33.67
C GLY A 418 7.82 -21.85 -34.56
N GLY A 419 8.76 -21.07 -34.02
CA GLY A 419 9.93 -20.62 -34.76
C GLY A 419 9.71 -19.41 -35.66
N LYS A 420 8.57 -18.71 -35.54
CA LYS A 420 8.18 -17.61 -36.42
C LYS A 420 7.55 -16.46 -35.64
N PRO A 421 7.72 -15.20 -36.09
CA PRO A 421 6.95 -14.09 -35.54
C PRO A 421 5.50 -14.21 -36.01
N THR A 422 4.55 -14.01 -35.11
CA THR A 422 3.11 -14.21 -35.39
C THR A 422 2.28 -12.96 -35.17
N GLN A 423 2.59 -12.21 -34.10
CA GLN A 423 1.81 -11.04 -33.72
C GLN A 423 2.69 -9.88 -33.28
N TYR A 424 2.16 -8.67 -33.36
CA TYR A 424 2.89 -7.45 -33.03
C TYR A 424 1.99 -6.34 -32.50
N ALA A 425 2.52 -5.51 -31.61
CA ALA A 425 1.93 -4.24 -31.22
C ALA A 425 3.02 -3.17 -31.09
N ALA A 426 2.72 -1.94 -31.52
CA ALA A 426 3.57 -0.79 -31.24
C ALA A 426 2.84 0.53 -31.08
N MET A 427 3.49 1.43 -30.36
CA MET A 427 3.06 2.80 -30.10
C MET A 427 3.78 3.76 -31.04
N GLY A 428 3.27 3.88 -32.27
CA GLY A 428 3.84 4.73 -33.32
C GLY A 428 4.94 4.01 -34.11
N ARG A 429 4.86 4.08 -35.45
CA ARG A 429 5.91 3.53 -36.32
C ARG A 429 6.99 4.62 -36.48
N PRO A 430 8.28 4.36 -36.19
CA PRO A 430 9.33 5.25 -36.64
C PRO A 430 9.30 5.27 -38.18
N PRO A 431 9.43 6.46 -38.82
CA PRO A 431 9.51 6.51 -40.27
C PRO A 431 10.78 5.81 -40.75
N GLY A 432 10.63 4.77 -41.59
CA GLY A 432 11.74 4.06 -42.23
C GLY A 432 11.89 2.59 -41.84
N THR A 433 11.40 1.73 -42.74
CA THR A 433 11.96 0.41 -43.10
C THR A 433 12.23 -0.64 -42.03
N SER A 434 11.25 -1.53 -41.84
CA SER A 434 11.48 -2.98 -41.99
C SER A 434 10.23 -3.62 -42.58
N THR A 435 10.31 -4.01 -43.85
CA THR A 435 9.32 -4.87 -44.48
C THR A 435 9.53 -6.27 -43.93
N LEU A 436 8.76 -6.63 -42.91
CA LEU A 436 8.60 -8.03 -42.55
C LEU A 436 8.11 -8.78 -43.81
N ASP A 437 8.77 -9.88 -44.16
CA ASP A 437 8.47 -10.64 -45.38
C ASP A 437 7.03 -11.19 -45.37
N GLN A 438 6.43 -11.31 -44.17
CA GLN A 438 5.02 -11.61 -43.95
C GLN A 438 4.40 -10.57 -43.00
N PRO A 439 3.17 -10.09 -43.27
CA PRO A 439 2.47 -9.20 -42.37
C PRO A 439 2.11 -9.92 -41.05
N LEU A 440 2.48 -9.32 -39.93
CA LEU A 440 2.12 -9.82 -38.59
C LEU A 440 0.71 -9.39 -38.20
N ALA A 441 0.00 -10.27 -37.49
CA ALA A 441 -1.29 -9.92 -36.94
C ALA A 441 -1.16 -8.95 -35.74
N PRO A 442 -2.21 -8.19 -35.40
CA PRO A 442 -2.23 -7.42 -34.16
C PRO A 442 -2.03 -8.33 -32.93
N LEU A 443 -1.29 -7.85 -31.93
CA LEU A 443 -1.08 -8.57 -30.68
C LEU A 443 -2.41 -8.83 -29.97
N ASP A 444 -2.62 -10.09 -29.58
CA ASP A 444 -3.74 -10.50 -28.75
C ASP A 444 -3.43 -10.19 -27.27
N PHE A 445 -3.91 -9.04 -26.81
CA PHE A 445 -3.81 -8.65 -25.39
C PHE A 445 -4.70 -9.49 -24.47
N GLY A 446 -5.71 -10.18 -24.99
CA GLY A 446 -6.55 -11.11 -24.22
C GLY A 446 -5.75 -12.36 -23.86
N TRP A 447 -5.01 -12.91 -24.83
CA TRP A 447 -4.07 -14.01 -24.58
C TRP A 447 -3.00 -13.63 -23.55
N LEU A 448 -2.41 -12.43 -23.64
CA LEU A 448 -1.44 -11.95 -22.65
C LEU A 448 -2.05 -11.81 -21.25
N ALA A 449 -3.28 -11.30 -21.15
CA ALA A 449 -3.96 -11.13 -19.86
C ALA A 449 -4.18 -12.48 -19.14
N ALA A 450 -4.39 -13.57 -19.89
CA ALA A 450 -4.58 -14.91 -19.34
C ALA A 450 -3.36 -15.44 -18.57
N TYR A 451 -2.17 -14.91 -18.83
CA TYR A 451 -0.92 -15.29 -18.16
C TYR A 451 -0.33 -14.18 -17.27
N GLY A 452 -1.08 -13.08 -17.11
CA GLY A 452 -0.71 -11.95 -16.28
C GLY A 452 -1.18 -12.09 -14.84
N ALA A 453 -1.25 -10.96 -14.13
CA ALA A 453 -1.80 -10.88 -12.79
C ALA A 453 -3.28 -11.30 -12.78
N SER A 454 -3.77 -11.86 -11.67
CA SER A 454 -5.16 -12.37 -11.54
C SER A 454 -6.25 -11.34 -11.81
N PHE A 455 -5.92 -10.04 -11.74
CA PHE A 455 -6.81 -8.92 -12.01
C PHE A 455 -6.53 -8.23 -13.36
N ALA A 456 -5.62 -8.76 -14.16
CA ALA A 456 -5.34 -8.30 -15.51
C ALA A 456 -6.53 -8.60 -16.43
N THR A 457 -6.86 -7.65 -17.30
CA THR A 457 -7.86 -7.82 -18.35
C THR A 457 -7.30 -7.24 -19.64
N GLU A 458 -7.82 -7.68 -20.79
CA GLU A 458 -7.40 -7.15 -22.10
C GLU A 458 -7.42 -5.62 -22.12
N ASN A 459 -8.52 -5.01 -21.66
CA ASN A 459 -8.63 -3.55 -21.60
C ASN A 459 -7.56 -2.91 -20.71
N LYS A 460 -7.28 -3.47 -19.52
CA LYS A 460 -6.23 -2.94 -18.64
C LYS A 460 -4.85 -3.04 -19.29
N LEU A 461 -4.56 -4.12 -20.00
CA LEU A 461 -3.29 -4.31 -20.72
C LEU A 461 -3.16 -3.32 -21.87
N ARG A 462 -4.20 -3.14 -22.69
CA ARG A 462 -4.21 -2.16 -23.78
C ARG A 462 -4.00 -0.74 -23.25
N VAL A 463 -4.63 -0.39 -22.13
CA VAL A 463 -4.44 0.90 -21.45
C VAL A 463 -3.00 1.00 -20.92
N ALA A 464 -2.47 -0.04 -20.29
CA ALA A 464 -1.12 -0.02 -19.72
C ALA A 464 -0.01 -0.03 -20.78
N PHE A 465 -0.28 -0.51 -22.00
CA PHE A 465 0.67 -0.46 -23.10
C PHE A 465 1.07 1.00 -23.38
N GLY A 466 2.37 1.28 -23.44
CA GLY A 466 2.92 2.64 -23.38
C GLY A 466 3.38 3.10 -21.99
N ASN A 467 3.19 2.32 -20.92
CA ASN A 467 3.76 2.55 -19.60
C ASN A 467 4.52 1.31 -19.12
N THR A 468 5.86 1.36 -19.10
CA THR A 468 6.71 0.18 -18.85
C THR A 468 6.36 -0.53 -17.54
N GLN A 469 6.30 0.21 -16.43
CA GLN A 469 6.07 -0.38 -15.11
C GLN A 469 4.66 -0.96 -14.96
N SER A 470 3.64 -0.23 -15.40
CA SER A 470 2.25 -0.68 -15.29
C SER A 470 2.00 -1.90 -16.15
N PHE A 471 2.57 -1.93 -17.35
CA PHE A 471 2.43 -3.06 -18.27
C PHE A 471 3.11 -4.32 -17.72
N ALA A 472 4.34 -4.20 -17.20
CA ALA A 472 5.05 -5.32 -16.58
C ALA A 472 4.34 -5.84 -15.33
N ASN A 473 3.80 -4.97 -14.46
CA ASN A 473 3.04 -5.38 -13.28
C ASN A 473 1.79 -6.20 -13.64
N LEU A 474 1.17 -5.93 -14.78
CA LEU A 474 -0.04 -6.62 -15.24
C LEU A 474 0.28 -7.91 -16.00
N THR A 475 1.39 -7.97 -16.74
CA THR A 475 1.73 -9.08 -17.65
C THR A 475 2.80 -10.02 -17.10
N TYR A 476 3.57 -9.59 -16.10
CA TYR A 476 4.81 -10.19 -15.63
C TYR A 476 5.93 -10.28 -16.68
N LEU A 477 5.76 -9.59 -17.82
CA LEU A 477 6.82 -9.44 -18.81
C LEU A 477 7.91 -8.47 -18.31
N PRO A 478 9.12 -8.51 -18.90
CA PRO A 478 10.25 -7.69 -18.45
C PRO A 478 9.94 -6.18 -18.46
N ASN A 479 10.42 -5.45 -17.44
CA ASN A 479 10.34 -3.99 -17.35
C ASN A 479 11.69 -3.27 -17.53
N SER A 480 12.77 -4.04 -17.76
CA SER A 480 14.14 -3.56 -17.84
C SER A 480 14.96 -4.48 -18.76
N GLY A 481 16.05 -3.95 -19.30
CA GLY A 481 17.05 -4.72 -20.05
C GLY A 481 18.35 -4.88 -19.27
N ILE A 482 19.30 -5.59 -19.85
CA ILE A 482 20.57 -5.94 -19.18
C ILE A 482 21.36 -4.71 -18.72
N ARG A 483 21.32 -3.60 -19.46
CA ARG A 483 21.98 -2.34 -19.08
C ARG A 483 21.36 -1.68 -17.86
N GLN A 484 20.04 -1.71 -17.74
CA GLN A 484 19.32 -1.18 -16.57
C GLN A 484 19.64 -2.01 -15.34
N VAL A 485 19.64 -3.34 -15.49
CA VAL A 485 19.99 -4.29 -14.42
C VAL A 485 21.43 -4.06 -13.92
N ARG A 486 22.38 -3.85 -14.84
CA ARG A 486 23.78 -3.54 -14.47
C ARG A 486 23.94 -2.23 -13.67
N LYS A 487 23.09 -1.22 -13.89
CA LYS A 487 23.15 0.03 -13.11
C LYS A 487 22.82 -0.21 -11.63
N THR A 488 22.04 -1.25 -11.33
CA THR A 488 21.60 -1.57 -9.97
C THR A 488 22.49 -2.58 -9.26
N ALA A 489 23.14 -3.49 -9.98
CA ALA A 489 24.06 -4.47 -9.42
C ALA A 489 25.15 -4.91 -10.43
N PRO A 490 26.35 -5.31 -9.97
CA PRO A 490 27.32 -6.02 -10.79
C PRO A 490 26.71 -7.27 -11.44
N LEU A 491 27.04 -7.53 -12.72
CA LEU A 491 26.54 -8.71 -13.43
C LEU A 491 26.97 -10.04 -12.78
N LEU A 492 28.13 -10.06 -12.12
CA LEU A 492 28.65 -11.22 -11.39
C LEU A 492 27.78 -11.62 -10.19
N ASP A 493 26.95 -10.70 -9.68
CA ASP A 493 26.06 -10.96 -8.54
C ASP A 493 24.72 -11.60 -8.98
N HIS A 494 24.54 -11.85 -10.28
CA HIS A 494 23.36 -12.55 -10.80
C HIS A 494 23.62 -14.06 -10.91
N ASP A 495 22.74 -14.86 -10.31
CA ASP A 495 22.90 -16.33 -10.23
C ASP A 495 22.86 -17.05 -11.60
N HIS A 496 22.40 -16.39 -12.65
CA HIS A 496 22.03 -17.02 -13.92
C HIS A 496 22.54 -16.28 -15.17
N VAL A 497 23.82 -15.89 -15.17
CA VAL A 497 24.49 -15.30 -16.33
C VAL A 497 25.13 -16.38 -17.21
N LEU A 498 25.02 -16.22 -18.53
CA LEU A 498 25.69 -17.02 -19.56
C LEU A 498 26.57 -16.10 -20.41
N TYR A 499 27.80 -16.52 -20.65
CA TYR A 499 28.76 -15.84 -21.51
C TYR A 499 29.03 -16.71 -22.73
N PHE A 500 28.95 -16.14 -23.93
CA PHE A 500 29.17 -16.85 -25.19
C PHE A 500 30.33 -16.26 -25.96
N ARG A 501 31.18 -17.13 -26.54
CA ARG A 501 32.27 -16.75 -27.45
C ARG A 501 32.20 -17.60 -28.70
N THR A 502 32.35 -16.99 -29.87
CA THR A 502 32.70 -17.70 -31.10
C THR A 502 34.21 -17.96 -31.10
N ASP A 503 34.61 -19.11 -31.62
CA ASP A 503 36.03 -19.34 -31.89
C ASP A 503 36.43 -18.40 -33.03
N ALA A 504 37.38 -17.49 -32.78
CA ALA A 504 37.91 -16.63 -33.82
C ALA A 504 38.48 -17.49 -34.96
N PRO A 505 38.29 -17.10 -36.24
CA PRO A 505 39.01 -17.73 -37.33
C PRO A 505 40.54 -17.57 -37.17
#